data_AF-A0A8X7BNL6-F1
#
_entry.id   AF-A0A8X7BNL6-F1
#
_cell.length_a   1.000
_cell.length_b   1.000
_cell.length_c   1.000
_cell.angle_alpha   90.00
_cell.angle_beta   90.00
_cell.angle_gamma   90.00
#
_symmetry.space_group_name_H-M   'P 1'
#
loop_
_entity.id
_entity.type
_entity.pdbx_description
1 polymer ?
#
loop_
_entity_poly.entity_id
_entity_poly.type
_entity_poly.pdbx_seq_one_letter_code
_entity_poly.pdbx_strand_id
1 'polypeptide(L)'
;MAVLKGDEKTLADVGSSKVRKSGSSDHVFVYFADLGAPGLIAFPEDELSEMDLNRTINYMYENNMYGKMVTYIEACESGSMFENILLNNTNVYATTAANSE
;
A
#
# COMPACT_ATOMS: atom_id res chain seq x y z
N MET A 1 7.81 3.30 0.64
CA MET A 1 6.48 3.94 0.87
C MET A 1 6.31 5.39 0.38
N ALA A 2 7.38 6.15 0.12
CA ALA A 2 7.30 7.59 -0.23
C ALA A 2 6.37 7.93 -1.41
N VAL A 3 6.30 7.07 -2.43
CA VAL A 3 5.40 7.25 -3.59
C VAL A 3 3.93 7.41 -3.18
N LEU A 4 3.45 6.54 -2.28
CA LEU A 4 2.06 6.57 -1.79
C LEU A 4 1.80 7.77 -0.88
N LYS A 5 2.79 8.14 -0.06
CA LYS A 5 2.74 9.30 0.84
C LYS A 5 2.88 10.65 0.12
N GLY A 6 3.13 10.68 -1.19
CA GLY A 6 3.34 11.93 -1.92
C GLY A 6 4.65 12.63 -1.55
N ASP A 7 5.63 11.93 -1.00
CA ASP A 7 6.87 12.52 -0.48
C ASP A 7 7.95 12.61 -1.56
N GLU A 8 7.85 13.65 -2.38
CA GLU A 8 8.78 13.96 -3.47
C GLU A 8 10.18 14.31 -2.94
N LYS A 9 10.29 14.83 -1.71
CA LYS A 9 11.59 15.21 -1.11
C LYS A 9 12.42 13.99 -0.78
N THR A 10 11.82 12.95 -0.20
CA THR A 10 12.52 11.68 0.08
C THR A 10 13.02 11.00 -1.20
N LEU A 11 12.39 11.26 -2.36
CA LEU A 11 12.76 10.67 -3.64
C LEU A 11 13.57 11.60 -4.56
N ALA A 12 14.07 12.74 -4.06
CA ALA A 12 14.69 13.77 -4.91
C ALA A 12 15.82 13.24 -5.82
N ASP A 13 16.61 12.29 -5.34
CA ASP A 13 17.72 11.67 -6.07
C ASP A 13 17.47 10.17 -6.39
N VAL A 14 16.21 9.72 -6.30
CA VAL A 14 15.82 8.31 -6.49
C VAL A 14 14.91 8.16 -7.71
N GLY A 15 15.43 7.49 -8.74
CA GLY A 15 14.67 7.16 -9.95
C GLY A 15 14.08 8.40 -10.64
N SER A 16 12.79 8.37 -10.97
CA SER A 16 12.09 9.51 -11.59
C SER A 16 11.58 10.55 -10.58
N SER A 17 11.72 10.29 -9.28
CA SER A 17 11.15 11.08 -8.19
C SER A 17 9.62 11.24 -8.22
N LYS A 18 8.93 10.60 -9.17
CA LYS A 18 7.49 10.71 -9.34
C LYS A 18 6.77 10.11 -8.15
N VAL A 19 5.92 10.92 -7.54
CA VAL A 19 5.00 10.51 -6.47
C VAL A 19 3.55 10.71 -6.91
N ARG A 20 2.65 10.08 -6.17
CA ARG A 20 1.21 10.22 -6.39
C ARG A 20 0.71 11.53 -5.77
N LYS A 21 0.08 12.38 -6.58
CA LYS A 21 -0.42 13.71 -6.21
C LYS A 21 -1.96 13.79 -6.11
N SER A 22 -2.61 12.68 -5.79
CA SER A 22 -4.07 12.58 -5.70
C SER A 22 -4.65 13.22 -4.43
N GLY A 23 -5.90 13.68 -4.53
CA GLY A 23 -6.69 14.28 -3.44
C GLY A 23 -8.04 13.56 -3.20
N SER A 24 -8.91 14.19 -2.42
CA SER A 24 -10.14 13.58 -1.89
C SER A 24 -11.19 13.18 -2.93
N SER A 25 -11.11 13.70 -4.15
CA SER A 25 -12.00 13.32 -5.27
C SER A 25 -11.47 12.17 -6.12
N ASP A 26 -10.21 11.79 -5.93
CA ASP A 26 -9.52 10.91 -6.86
C ASP A 26 -9.65 9.44 -6.45
N HIS A 27 -9.52 8.56 -7.43
CA HIS A 27 -9.43 7.12 -7.20
C HIS A 27 -7.98 6.67 -7.34
N VAL A 28 -7.50 5.88 -6.38
CA VAL A 28 -6.14 5.31 -6.39
C VAL A 28 -6.23 3.81 -6.60
N PHE A 29 -5.42 3.28 -7.51
CA PHE A 29 -5.23 1.84 -7.70
C PHE A 29 -3.78 1.49 -7.44
N VAL A 30 -3.55 0.46 -6.61
CA VAL A 30 -2.23 -0.08 -6.29
C VAL A 30 -2.22 -1.56 -6.66
N TYR A 31 -1.21 -1.98 -7.40
CA TYR A 31 -0.96 -3.38 -7.72
C TYR A 31 0.45 -3.76 -7.31
N PHE A 32 0.58 -4.91 -6.63
CA PHE A 32 1.84 -5.52 -6.25
C PHE A 32 1.86 -6.99 -6.69
N ALA A 33 3.01 -7.46 -7.17
CA ALA A 33 3.21 -8.86 -7.55
C ALA A 33 4.66 -9.29 -7.27
N ASP A 34 4.87 -10.18 -6.30
CA ASP A 34 6.17 -10.79 -5.97
C ASP A 34 5.97 -11.93 -4.95
N LEU A 35 7.04 -12.32 -4.26
CA LEU A 35 7.03 -13.17 -3.09
C LEU A 35 6.36 -12.49 -1.90
N GLY A 36 5.77 -13.33 -1.05
CA GLY A 36 5.21 -12.94 0.23
C GLY A 36 5.51 -14.00 1.28
N ALA A 37 5.24 -13.63 2.53
CA ALA A 37 5.24 -14.50 3.69
C ALA A 37 4.21 -13.93 4.69
N PRO A 38 3.88 -14.63 5.79
CA PRO A 38 2.99 -14.08 6.81
C PRO A 38 3.42 -12.69 7.29
N GLY A 39 2.60 -11.69 6.99
CA GLY A 39 2.73 -10.30 7.40
C GLY A 39 3.76 -9.46 6.66
N LEU A 40 4.27 -9.93 5.52
CA LEU A 40 5.16 -9.15 4.67
C LEU A 40 5.06 -9.50 3.18
N ILE A 41 5.51 -8.56 2.35
CA ILE A 41 5.79 -8.79 0.93
C ILE A 41 7.22 -8.39 0.61
N ALA A 42 7.87 -9.11 -0.31
CA ALA A 42 9.28 -8.92 -0.61
C ALA A 42 9.51 -7.77 -1.61
N PHE A 43 10.60 -7.04 -1.40
CA PHE A 43 11.20 -6.16 -2.40
C PHE A 43 12.58 -6.74 -2.78
N PRO A 44 13.23 -6.25 -3.85
CA PRO A 44 14.49 -6.83 -4.32
C PRO A 44 15.61 -6.92 -3.26
N GLU A 45 15.65 -5.99 -2.30
CA GLU A 45 16.72 -5.86 -1.30
C GLU A 45 16.18 -5.63 0.13
N ASP A 46 14.86 -5.72 0.35
CA ASP A 46 14.22 -5.42 1.63
C ASP A 46 12.82 -6.05 1.68
N GLU A 47 12.11 -5.90 2.79
CA GLU A 47 10.73 -6.38 2.97
C GLU A 47 9.80 -5.22 3.34
N LEU A 48 8.54 -5.31 2.90
CA LEU A 48 7.48 -4.42 3.37
C LEU A 48 6.56 -5.16 4.33
N SER A 49 6.55 -4.74 5.59
CA SER A 49 5.63 -5.27 6.60
C SER A 49 4.18 -4.81 6.36
N GLU A 50 3.22 -5.65 6.77
CA GLU A 50 1.79 -5.34 6.84
C GLU A 50 1.52 -4.05 7.64
N MET A 51 2.28 -3.83 8.72
CA MET A 51 2.13 -2.68 9.61
C MET A 51 2.55 -1.38 8.93
N ASP A 52 3.62 -1.39 8.14
CA ASP A 52 4.08 -0.20 7.44
C ASP A 52 3.19 0.15 6.24
N LEU A 53 2.63 -0.87 5.58
CA LEU A 53 1.59 -0.67 4.58
C LEU A 53 0.34 -0.04 5.22
N ASN A 54 -0.17 -0.61 6.31
CA ASN A 54 -1.35 -0.11 7.01
C ASN A 54 -1.16 1.32 7.55
N ARG A 55 0.00 1.61 8.17
CA ARG A 55 0.34 2.99 8.60
C ARG A 55 0.35 3.95 7.43
N THR A 56 0.80 3.52 6.26
CA THR A 56 0.79 4.37 5.06
C THR A 56 -0.62 4.60 4.54
N ILE A 57 -1.47 3.57 4.53
CA ILE A 57 -2.89 3.70 4.17
C ILE A 57 -3.60 4.68 5.11
N ASN A 58 -3.41 4.53 6.42
CA ASN A 58 -3.99 5.43 7.42
C ASN A 58 -3.49 6.87 7.24
N TYR A 59 -2.19 7.06 7.02
CA TYR A 59 -1.64 8.37 6.67
C TYR A 59 -2.34 8.97 5.44
N MET A 60 -2.53 8.19 4.38
CA MET A 60 -3.19 8.66 3.16
C MET A 60 -4.65 9.03 3.39
N TYR A 61 -5.36 8.25 4.23
CA TYR A 61 -6.74 8.53 4.60
C TYR A 61 -6.86 9.83 5.41
N GLU A 62 -6.06 9.97 6.47
CA GLU A 62 -6.04 11.15 7.35
C GLU A 62 -5.68 12.44 6.60
N ASN A 63 -4.85 12.34 5.56
CA ASN A 63 -4.44 13.48 4.74
C ASN A 63 -5.32 13.69 3.49
N ASN A 64 -6.51 13.09 3.44
CA ASN A 64 -7.49 13.26 2.36
C ASN A 64 -6.90 12.98 0.97
N MET A 65 -6.05 11.98 0.88
CA MET A 65 -5.21 11.79 -0.30
C MET A 65 -5.88 10.91 -1.38
N TYR A 66 -7.09 10.43 -1.15
CA TYR A 66 -7.93 9.71 -2.11
C TYR A 66 -9.39 9.77 -1.64
N GLY A 67 -10.33 9.63 -2.58
CA GLY A 67 -11.75 9.37 -2.27
C GLY A 67 -12.03 7.87 -2.11
N LYS A 68 -11.45 7.05 -3.00
CA LYS A 68 -11.49 5.58 -2.92
C LYS A 68 -10.14 5.00 -3.33
N MET A 69 -9.75 3.89 -2.71
CA MET A 69 -8.55 3.16 -3.08
C MET A 69 -8.83 1.67 -3.28
N VAL A 70 -8.24 1.08 -4.31
CA VAL A 70 -8.25 -0.36 -4.56
C VAL A 70 -6.82 -0.89 -4.53
N THR A 71 -6.59 -1.98 -3.82
CA THR A 71 -5.26 -2.63 -3.72
C THR A 71 -5.35 -4.09 -4.13
N TYR A 72 -4.58 -4.49 -5.15
CA TYR A 72 -4.41 -5.89 -5.56
C TYR A 72 -3.02 -6.38 -5.17
N ILE A 73 -2.92 -7.49 -4.44
CA ILE A 73 -1.65 -8.11 -4.05
C ILE A 73 -1.62 -9.56 -4.56
N GLU A 74 -0.67 -9.82 -5.45
CA GLU A 74 -0.27 -11.16 -5.91
C GLU A 74 1.00 -11.57 -5.15
N ALA A 75 0.83 -12.38 -4.09
CA ALA A 75 1.93 -12.95 -3.31
C ALA A 75 1.44 -14.12 -2.46
N CYS A 76 2.37 -15.01 -2.06
CA CYS A 76 2.13 -16.01 -1.03
C CYS A 76 1.67 -15.35 0.27
N GLU A 77 0.72 -15.98 0.96
CA GLU A 77 0.12 -15.50 2.21
C GLU A 77 -0.38 -14.04 2.17
N SER A 78 -0.70 -13.51 0.99
CA SER A 78 -1.04 -12.08 0.79
C SER A 78 -2.27 -11.60 1.57
N GLY A 79 -3.15 -12.51 2.01
CA GLY A 79 -4.25 -12.19 2.92
C GLY A 79 -3.78 -11.59 4.25
N SER A 80 -2.61 -12.04 4.73
CA SER A 80 -2.02 -11.59 5.99
C SER A 80 -1.72 -10.09 6.00
N MET A 81 -1.45 -9.49 4.83
CA MET A 81 -1.19 -8.05 4.71
C MET A 81 -2.35 -7.14 5.15
N PHE A 82 -3.57 -7.68 5.27
CA PHE A 82 -4.78 -6.92 5.59
C PHE A 82 -5.64 -7.54 6.70
N GLU A 83 -5.56 -8.86 6.91
CA GLU A 83 -6.41 -9.57 7.87
C GLU A 83 -6.24 -9.00 9.29
N ASN A 84 -7.35 -8.58 9.91
CA ASN A 84 -7.40 -7.94 11.23
C ASN A 84 -6.57 -6.64 11.37
N ILE A 85 -6.06 -6.09 10.27
CA ILE A 85 -5.15 -4.94 10.25
C ILE A 85 -5.76 -3.76 9.49
N LEU A 86 -6.36 -4.02 8.32
CA LEU A 86 -6.98 -2.97 7.51
C LEU A 86 -8.27 -2.46 8.16
N LEU A 87 -8.33 -1.15 8.42
CA LEU A 87 -9.50 -0.52 9.02
C LEU A 87 -10.66 -0.41 8.01
N ASN A 88 -11.85 -0.87 8.41
CA ASN A 88 -13.05 -0.88 7.57
C ASN A 88 -13.57 0.52 7.16
N ASN A 89 -13.10 1.59 7.79
CA ASN A 89 -13.57 2.97 7.59
C ASN A 89 -12.56 3.84 6.81
N THR A 90 -11.71 3.24 5.99
CA THR A 90 -10.65 3.95 5.22
C THR A 90 -10.95 4.10 3.73
N ASN A 91 -12.14 3.71 3.25
CA ASN A 91 -12.51 3.70 1.82
C ASN A 91 -11.54 2.89 0.94
N VAL A 92 -10.94 1.84 1.51
CA VAL A 92 -10.05 0.91 0.81
C VAL A 92 -10.78 -0.39 0.54
N TYR A 93 -10.62 -0.91 -0.67
CA TYR A 93 -10.98 -2.27 -1.03
C TYR A 93 -9.73 -3.05 -1.44
N ALA A 94 -9.52 -4.22 -0.81
CA ALA A 94 -8.37 -5.07 -1.09
C ALA A 94 -8.80 -6.40 -1.73
N THR A 95 -7.99 -6.90 -2.65
CA THR A 95 -8.09 -8.27 -3.17
C THR A 95 -6.70 -8.89 -3.13
N THR A 96 -6.61 -10.10 -2.61
CA THR A 96 -5.37 -10.85 -2.45
C THR A 96 -5.44 -12.15 -3.23
N ALA A 97 -4.31 -12.62 -3.72
CA ALA A 97 -4.23 -13.90 -4.45
C ALA A 97 -4.42 -15.10 -3.52
N ALA A 98 -4.01 -14.99 -2.26
CA ALA A 98 -4.11 -16.03 -1.24
C ALA A 98 -4.75 -15.50 0.05
N ASN A 99 -5.19 -16.43 0.91
CA ASN A 99 -5.50 -16.21 2.32
C ASN A 99 -4.20 -15.93 3.13
N SER A 100 -4.31 -15.82 4.46
CA SER A 100 -3.19 -15.50 5.35
C SER A 100 -2.26 -16.67 5.68
N GLU A 101 -2.62 -17.90 5.26
CA GLU A 101 -1.95 -19.17 5.57
C GLU A 101 -1.75 -20.02 4.32
#